data_AF-A0A515ELP7-F1
#
_entry.id   AF-A0A515ELP7-F1
#
_cell.length_a   1.000
_cell.length_b   1.000
_cell.length_c   1.000
_cell.angle_alpha   90.00
_cell.angle_beta   90.00
_cell.angle_gamma   90.00
#
_symmetry.space_group_name_H-M   'P 1'
#
loop_
_entity.id
_entity.type
_entity.pdbx_description
1 polymer ?
#
loop_
_entity_poly.entity_id
_entity_poly.type
_entity_poly.pdbx_seq_one_letter_code
_entity_poly.pdbx_strand_id
1 'polypeptide(L)'
;MYDDYAYEYVPQLRHFQVLLARYRSQPDALHTLQTHFGLRRVAPSDPAPLLPEMALQIGEWLHAQGDPHAIAWLAGELDLGAGDGLVYYLRAHATLQDAFDEIARMSNLLFPDGRIAIEHRGNTVRLVVSPTVLVDRLGMRLRYEAIVVWLMRVLRDITGVPLAAEYVELMTNAATDNTELLELLGVEPRWGAAEFALGYSTAVCKLHLPGASEALRKAIRPMFERRLNSALQRNTTLRRVVNWLGQRSSLANVGLELAAAELSLGASTLRRQLAQSGSSFSALLAAQRARTAMDAVLNTDERTESIALRTGYGDRSALERAFRERFGITLAQCRKAAQRWVGERRDTDWSAPSAWHRHSPQLAYVRESLAQSNYEANTMCAALRADPVLHLRLLAYCMHAGQLPVGACALDAALLERVPFYVLCNLVDASLPKHELAAEVKATKAWQLANLAARASVLLAPHLLANMQADMPARLALAAMAHNLGALAAPELQGPYEDGVDFTWLLLAAWDVPPSLLQLLRARYTATDGAGRVLALSIAWAEAVVNDPASTARKALEADLATQVPAPTMAQLVALAARL
;
A
#
# COMPACT_ATOMS: atom_id res chain seq x y z
N MET A 1 -1.34 29.61 -5.00
CA MET A 1 -1.28 28.35 -4.22
C MET A 1 -1.30 27.10 -5.12
N TYR A 2 -0.86 27.19 -6.40
CA TYR A 2 -0.97 26.11 -7.40
C TYR A 2 0.38 25.60 -7.94
N ASP A 3 1.52 26.14 -7.48
CA ASP A 3 2.85 25.80 -8.04
C ASP A 3 3.49 24.51 -7.46
N ASP A 4 2.93 23.93 -6.39
CA ASP A 4 3.56 22.77 -5.74
C ASP A 4 3.23 21.39 -6.37
N TYR A 5 2.29 21.34 -7.31
CA TYR A 5 1.83 20.08 -7.95
C TYR A 5 2.57 19.70 -9.24
N ALA A 6 3.52 20.51 -9.71
CA ALA A 6 4.05 20.43 -11.08
C ALA A 6 4.89 19.19 -11.45
N TYR A 7 5.04 18.18 -10.57
CA TYR A 7 6.08 17.14 -10.75
C TYR A 7 5.71 15.72 -10.30
N GLU A 8 4.48 15.43 -9.90
CA GLU A 8 3.94 14.06 -9.96
C GLU A 8 3.30 13.86 -11.35
N TYR A 9 3.24 12.63 -11.87
CA TYR A 9 2.32 12.37 -12.99
C TYR A 9 0.90 12.57 -12.48
N VAL A 10 0.41 13.79 -12.64
CA VAL A 10 -0.98 14.16 -12.40
C VAL A 10 -1.67 13.96 -13.76
N PRO A 11 -2.72 13.12 -13.85
CA PRO A 11 -3.53 13.06 -15.05
C PRO A 11 -3.92 14.47 -15.49
N GLN A 12 -4.00 14.72 -16.79
CA GLN A 12 -4.32 16.05 -17.30
C GLN A 12 -5.61 15.98 -18.09
N LEU A 13 -6.43 17.02 -17.99
CA LEU A 13 -7.70 17.11 -18.73
C LEU A 13 -7.50 16.90 -20.23
N ARG A 14 -6.37 17.36 -20.77
CA ARG A 14 -6.02 17.20 -22.20
C ARG A 14 -5.94 15.74 -22.64
N HIS A 15 -5.61 14.81 -21.76
CA HIS A 15 -5.54 13.38 -22.06
C HIS A 15 -6.92 12.72 -22.05
N PHE A 16 -7.87 13.24 -21.27
CA PHE A 16 -9.21 12.66 -21.10
C PHE A 16 -10.26 13.29 -22.04
N GLN A 17 -10.00 14.47 -22.60
CA GLN A 17 -10.98 15.18 -23.43
C GLN A 17 -11.43 14.40 -24.68
N VAL A 18 -10.66 13.42 -25.15
CA VAL A 18 -11.05 12.57 -26.29
C VAL A 18 -12.27 11.68 -25.98
N LEU A 19 -12.56 11.43 -24.70
CA LEU A 19 -13.79 10.76 -24.27
C LEU A 19 -15.04 11.56 -24.70
N LEU A 20 -14.97 12.89 -24.75
CA LEU A 20 -16.08 13.72 -25.25
C LEU A 20 -16.42 13.42 -26.71
N ALA A 21 -15.43 13.03 -27.52
CA ALA A 21 -15.64 12.62 -28.90
C ALA A 21 -16.17 11.18 -28.99
N ARG A 22 -15.66 10.26 -28.16
CA ARG A 22 -16.12 8.86 -28.08
C ARG A 22 -17.62 8.76 -27.75
N TYR A 23 -18.07 9.51 -26.74
CA TYR A 23 -19.47 9.45 -26.26
C TYR A 23 -20.38 10.52 -26.89
N ARG A 24 -20.02 11.09 -28.04
CA ARG A 24 -20.80 12.15 -28.72
C ARG A 24 -22.25 11.76 -29.05
N SER A 25 -22.51 10.46 -29.25
CA SER A 25 -23.83 9.92 -29.59
C SER A 25 -24.64 9.51 -28.36
N GLN A 26 -24.11 9.68 -27.15
CA GLN A 26 -24.73 9.31 -25.88
C GLN A 26 -24.88 10.58 -25.01
N PRO A 27 -25.98 11.35 -25.15
CA PRO A 27 -26.13 12.65 -24.49
C PRO A 27 -26.01 12.59 -22.96
N ASP A 28 -26.56 11.55 -22.34
CA ASP A 28 -26.52 11.39 -20.87
C ASP A 28 -25.11 11.11 -20.36
N ALA A 29 -24.36 10.28 -21.10
CA ALA A 29 -22.96 10.00 -20.80
C ALA A 29 -22.09 11.26 -20.95
N LEU A 30 -22.30 12.01 -22.03
CA LEU A 30 -21.60 13.27 -22.28
C LEU A 30 -21.91 14.30 -21.19
N HIS A 31 -23.19 14.42 -20.80
CA HIS A 31 -23.60 15.30 -19.71
C HIS A 31 -22.87 14.94 -18.42
N THR A 32 -22.81 13.66 -18.06
CA THR A 32 -22.12 13.19 -16.85
C THR A 32 -20.61 13.46 -16.91
N LEU A 33 -19.95 13.17 -18.03
CA LEU A 33 -18.53 13.47 -18.23
C LEU A 33 -18.23 14.98 -18.06
N GLN A 34 -19.14 15.85 -18.49
CA GLN A 34 -18.98 17.29 -18.37
C GLN A 34 -19.33 17.84 -17.00
N THR A 35 -20.45 17.43 -16.40
CA THR A 35 -20.97 18.04 -15.17
C THR A 35 -20.41 17.37 -13.92
N HIS A 36 -20.29 16.04 -13.91
CA HIS A 36 -19.79 15.28 -12.76
C HIS A 36 -18.27 15.18 -12.76
N PHE A 37 -17.66 14.85 -13.91
CA PHE A 37 -16.21 14.69 -14.02
C PHE A 37 -15.48 15.95 -14.52
N GLY A 38 -16.21 17.03 -14.81
CA GLY A 38 -15.62 18.30 -15.21
C GLY A 38 -14.85 18.27 -16.54
N LEU A 39 -15.04 17.23 -17.36
CA LEU A 39 -14.36 17.12 -18.65
C LEU A 39 -14.85 18.22 -19.58
N ARG A 40 -13.89 18.90 -20.20
CA ARG A 40 -14.14 19.95 -21.18
C ARG A 40 -13.08 19.90 -22.26
N ARG A 41 -13.39 20.49 -23.40
CA ARG A 41 -12.38 20.70 -24.43
C ARG A 41 -11.35 21.69 -23.91
N VAL A 42 -10.08 21.32 -24.06
CA VAL A 42 -8.93 22.12 -23.66
C VAL A 42 -7.92 22.17 -24.79
N ALA A 43 -7.05 23.17 -24.80
CA ALA A 43 -5.97 23.22 -25.78
C ALA A 43 -5.05 21.99 -25.63
N PRO A 44 -4.43 21.48 -26.71
CA PRO A 44 -3.47 20.37 -26.60
C PRO A 44 -2.30 20.65 -25.66
N SER A 45 -1.93 21.93 -25.50
CA SER A 45 -0.89 22.38 -24.58
C SER A 45 -1.37 22.66 -23.16
N ASP A 46 -2.68 22.55 -22.87
CA ASP A 46 -3.23 22.88 -21.56
C ASP A 46 -2.68 21.91 -20.49
N PRO A 47 -2.00 22.43 -19.45
CA PRO A 47 -1.45 21.60 -18.38
C PRO A 47 -2.48 21.32 -17.27
N ALA A 48 -3.74 21.73 -17.43
CA ALA A 48 -4.76 21.64 -16.39
C ALA A 48 -4.85 20.21 -15.82
N PRO A 49 -4.64 20.06 -14.50
CA PRO A 49 -4.69 18.75 -13.88
C PRO A 49 -6.12 18.23 -13.82
N LEU A 50 -6.24 16.92 -13.99
CA LEU A 50 -7.38 16.11 -13.59
C LEU A 50 -6.96 15.37 -12.31
N LEU A 51 -7.79 15.41 -11.27
CA LEU A 51 -7.48 14.72 -10.02
C LEU A 51 -7.26 13.22 -10.32
N PRO A 52 -6.20 12.58 -9.79
CA PRO A 52 -5.95 11.16 -9.99
C PRO A 52 -7.15 10.28 -9.67
N GLU A 53 -7.89 10.63 -8.61
CA GLU A 53 -9.12 9.95 -8.23
C GLU A 53 -10.21 10.04 -9.30
N MET A 54 -10.46 11.25 -9.84
CA MET A 54 -11.44 11.42 -10.91
C MET A 54 -11.07 10.60 -12.14
N ALA A 55 -9.78 10.47 -12.45
CA ALA A 55 -9.33 9.61 -13.55
C ALA A 55 -9.69 8.13 -13.33
N LEU A 56 -9.58 7.62 -12.09
CA LEU A 56 -9.98 6.26 -11.74
C LEU A 56 -11.51 6.10 -11.80
N GLN A 57 -12.25 7.05 -11.23
CA GLN A 57 -13.72 7.04 -11.19
C GLN A 57 -14.35 7.09 -12.59
N ILE A 58 -13.74 7.85 -13.53
CA ILE A 58 -14.17 7.85 -14.93
C ILE A 58 -14.09 6.43 -15.49
N GLY A 59 -12.99 5.72 -15.26
CA GLY A 59 -12.84 4.34 -15.74
C GLY A 59 -13.86 3.37 -15.15
N GLU A 60 -14.12 3.47 -13.85
CA GLU A 60 -15.11 2.64 -13.15
C GLU A 60 -16.53 2.91 -13.64
N TRP A 61 -16.87 4.20 -13.81
CA TRP A 61 -18.16 4.60 -14.32
C TRP A 61 -18.37 4.12 -15.75
N LEU A 62 -17.38 4.27 -16.64
CA LEU A 62 -17.44 3.77 -18.01
C LEU A 62 -17.58 2.25 -18.08
N HIS A 63 -16.85 1.54 -17.22
CA HIS A 63 -17.00 0.10 -17.08
C HIS A 63 -18.44 -0.29 -16.70
N ALA A 64 -19.04 0.42 -15.75
CA ALA A 64 -20.44 0.20 -15.35
C ALA A 64 -21.45 0.57 -16.46
N GLN A 65 -21.10 1.45 -17.40
CA GLN A 65 -21.91 1.75 -18.59
C GLN A 65 -21.75 0.70 -19.70
N GLY A 66 -20.98 -0.37 -19.48
CA GLY A 66 -20.75 -1.42 -20.46
C GLY A 66 -19.59 -1.14 -21.41
N ASP A 67 -18.70 -0.21 -21.08
CA ASP A 67 -17.47 0.07 -21.83
C ASP A 67 -16.23 -0.28 -20.98
N PRO A 68 -15.92 -1.57 -20.81
CA PRO A 68 -14.99 -2.05 -19.79
C PRO A 68 -13.54 -1.65 -20.05
N HIS A 69 -13.17 -1.35 -21.30
CA HIS A 69 -11.80 -1.08 -21.74
C HIS A 69 -11.60 0.36 -22.23
N ALA A 70 -12.53 1.27 -21.95
CA ALA A 70 -12.46 2.66 -22.39
C ALA A 70 -11.15 3.37 -22.00
N ILE A 71 -10.59 3.04 -20.83
CA ILE A 71 -9.32 3.63 -20.35
C ILE A 71 -8.12 3.03 -21.08
N ALA A 72 -8.16 1.74 -21.45
CA ALA A 72 -7.15 1.12 -22.29
C ALA A 72 -7.17 1.70 -23.71
N TRP A 73 -8.37 1.90 -24.28
CA TRP A 73 -8.55 2.65 -25.52
C TRP A 73 -8.03 4.08 -25.42
N LEU A 74 -8.34 4.80 -24.33
CA LEU A 74 -7.85 6.16 -24.09
C LEU A 74 -6.33 6.22 -24.18
N ALA A 75 -5.63 5.24 -23.59
CA ALA A 75 -4.18 5.11 -23.69
C ALA A 75 -3.69 4.89 -25.14
N GLY A 76 -4.47 4.14 -25.92
CA GLY A 76 -4.28 3.97 -27.36
C GLY A 76 -4.42 5.25 -28.18
N GLU A 77 -5.14 6.26 -27.69
CA GLU A 77 -5.38 7.53 -28.39
C GLU A 77 -4.44 8.68 -27.98
N LEU A 78 -3.71 8.55 -26.86
CA LEU A 78 -2.84 9.63 -26.35
C LEU A 78 -1.85 10.16 -27.39
N ASP A 79 -1.67 11.46 -27.51
CA ASP A 79 -0.58 11.98 -28.34
C ASP A 79 0.77 11.73 -27.66
N LEU A 80 1.53 10.76 -28.19
CA LEU A 80 2.86 10.43 -27.67
C LEU A 80 3.88 11.56 -27.89
N GLY A 81 3.65 12.45 -28.87
CA GLY A 81 4.45 13.65 -29.11
C GLY A 81 4.25 14.72 -28.03
N ALA A 82 3.09 14.74 -27.38
CA ALA A 82 2.76 15.61 -26.26
C ALA A 82 3.31 15.10 -24.90
N GLY A 83 4.00 13.96 -24.88
CA GLY A 83 4.55 13.30 -23.68
C GLY A 83 5.87 13.89 -23.17
N ASP A 84 6.02 15.22 -23.18
CA ASP A 84 7.23 15.95 -22.75
C ASP A 84 8.55 15.39 -23.33
N GLY A 85 8.50 14.86 -24.55
CA GLY A 85 9.65 14.33 -25.27
C GLY A 85 10.17 12.96 -24.83
N LEU A 86 9.41 12.19 -24.04
CA LEU A 86 9.80 10.83 -23.61
C LEU A 86 10.11 9.91 -24.80
N VAL A 87 9.25 9.90 -25.81
CA VAL A 87 9.43 9.03 -26.99
C VAL A 87 10.68 9.41 -27.76
N TYR A 88 10.95 10.69 -27.98
CA TYR A 88 12.18 11.15 -28.63
C TYR A 88 13.42 10.74 -27.83
N TYR A 89 13.34 10.80 -26.51
CA TYR A 89 14.43 10.40 -25.63
C TYR A 89 14.69 8.89 -25.66
N LEU A 90 13.65 8.07 -25.55
CA LEU A 90 13.77 6.61 -25.64
C LEU A 90 14.29 6.20 -27.03
N ARG A 91 13.73 6.77 -28.10
CA ARG A 91 14.15 6.51 -29.49
C ARG A 91 15.60 6.92 -29.79
N ALA A 92 16.18 7.83 -29.01
CA ALA A 92 17.57 8.25 -29.14
C ALA A 92 18.59 7.23 -28.61
N HIS A 93 18.14 6.16 -27.93
CA HIS A 93 19.02 5.08 -27.48
C HIS A 93 19.47 4.20 -28.65
N ALA A 94 20.56 3.46 -28.48
CA ALA A 94 21.14 2.67 -29.57
C ALA A 94 20.29 1.42 -29.86
N THR A 95 19.86 0.72 -28.82
CA THR A 95 19.10 -0.52 -28.92
C THR A 95 17.81 -0.49 -28.10
N LEU A 96 16.91 -1.42 -28.39
CA LEU A 96 15.71 -1.61 -27.59
C LEU A 96 16.04 -2.06 -26.16
N GLN A 97 17.14 -2.81 -25.96
CA GLN A 97 17.63 -3.14 -24.61
C GLN A 97 17.95 -1.88 -23.80
N ASP A 98 18.68 -0.93 -24.40
CA ASP A 98 19.02 0.33 -23.73
C ASP A 98 17.76 1.13 -23.35
N ALA A 99 16.74 1.11 -24.22
CA ALA A 99 15.46 1.75 -23.94
C ALA A 99 14.67 1.03 -22.83
N PHE A 100 14.69 -0.31 -22.77
CA PHE A 100 14.09 -1.07 -21.66
C PHE A 100 14.75 -0.74 -20.32
N ASP A 101 16.08 -0.69 -20.30
CA ASP A 101 16.84 -0.34 -19.09
C ASP A 101 16.51 1.09 -18.64
N GLU A 102 16.37 2.03 -19.58
CA GLU A 102 15.99 3.40 -19.29
C GLU A 102 14.53 3.52 -18.79
N ILE A 103 13.58 2.75 -19.36
CA ILE A 103 12.19 2.68 -18.88
C ILE A 103 12.15 2.18 -17.42
N ALA A 104 12.87 1.10 -17.10
CA ALA A 104 12.94 0.58 -15.74
C ALA A 104 13.60 1.58 -14.79
N ARG A 105 14.68 2.25 -15.21
CA ARG A 105 15.34 3.31 -14.43
C ARG A 105 14.38 4.47 -14.12
N MET A 106 13.54 4.82 -15.09
CA MET A 106 12.56 5.91 -14.98
C MET A 106 11.22 5.47 -14.41
N SER A 107 11.06 4.22 -13.96
CA SER A 107 9.75 3.66 -13.59
C SER A 107 8.98 4.54 -12.61
N ASN A 108 9.65 5.07 -11.58
CA ASN A 108 9.00 5.89 -10.54
C ASN A 108 8.61 7.29 -11.03
N LEU A 109 9.21 7.77 -12.12
CA LEU A 109 8.83 9.02 -12.77
C LEU A 109 7.63 8.79 -13.70
N LEU A 110 7.63 7.67 -14.43
CA LEU A 110 6.58 7.32 -15.37
C LEU A 110 5.30 6.85 -14.63
N PHE A 111 5.48 6.11 -13.54
CA PHE A 111 4.43 5.46 -12.76
C PHE A 111 4.71 5.61 -11.26
N PRO A 112 4.34 6.74 -10.64
CA PRO A 112 4.67 7.03 -9.24
C PRO A 112 4.10 6.04 -8.21
N ASP A 113 3.04 5.33 -8.58
CA ASP A 113 2.31 4.35 -7.78
C ASP A 113 2.61 2.90 -8.17
N GLY A 114 3.57 2.69 -9.09
CA GLY A 114 3.93 1.39 -9.64
C GLY A 114 5.43 1.24 -9.88
N ARG A 115 5.81 0.09 -10.42
CA ARG A 115 7.16 -0.19 -10.91
C ARG A 115 7.09 -0.89 -12.26
N ILE A 116 8.12 -0.69 -13.07
CA ILE A 116 8.40 -1.49 -14.25
C ILE A 116 9.74 -2.18 -14.02
N ALA A 117 9.74 -3.50 -14.08
CA ALA A 117 10.94 -4.31 -14.05
C ALA A 117 11.15 -5.00 -15.40
N ILE A 118 12.40 -5.13 -15.82
CA ILE A 118 12.79 -5.92 -17.00
C ILE A 118 13.39 -7.22 -16.50
N GLU A 119 12.75 -8.34 -16.82
CA GLU A 119 13.24 -9.67 -16.45
C GLU A 119 13.61 -10.47 -17.70
N HIS A 120 14.83 -10.99 -17.73
CA HIS A 120 15.28 -11.91 -18.77
C HIS A 120 15.06 -13.35 -18.32
N ARG A 121 14.21 -14.11 -19.02
CA ARG A 121 13.90 -15.51 -18.74
C ARG A 121 14.10 -16.36 -19.98
N GLY A 122 15.26 -17.01 -20.07
CA GLY A 122 15.59 -17.86 -21.22
C GLY A 122 15.58 -17.06 -22.52
N ASN A 123 14.65 -17.39 -23.42
CA ASN A 123 14.50 -16.70 -24.70
C ASN A 123 13.43 -15.59 -24.70
N THR A 124 12.89 -15.23 -23.54
CA THR A 124 11.88 -14.17 -23.41
C THR A 124 12.37 -13.05 -22.49
N VAL A 125 12.17 -11.80 -22.89
CA VAL A 125 12.27 -10.62 -22.04
C VAL A 125 10.87 -10.20 -21.60
N ARG A 126 10.70 -9.98 -20.30
CA ARG A 126 9.44 -9.59 -19.67
C ARG A 126 9.52 -8.15 -19.17
N LEU A 127 8.54 -7.33 -19.53
CA LEU A 127 8.29 -6.05 -18.87
C LEU A 127 7.19 -6.29 -17.85
N VAL A 128 7.56 -6.39 -16.58
CA VAL A 128 6.62 -6.61 -15.47
C VAL A 128 6.22 -5.26 -14.90
N VAL A 129 4.92 -4.95 -14.98
CA VAL A 129 4.33 -3.74 -14.43
C VAL A 129 3.65 -4.11 -13.10
N SER A 130 4.32 -3.83 -11.98
CA SER A 130 3.75 -4.14 -10.67
C SER A 130 3.22 -2.88 -10.00
N PRO A 131 1.97 -2.88 -9.52
CA PRO A 131 1.51 -1.89 -8.57
C PRO A 131 2.34 -1.91 -7.29
N THR A 132 2.60 -0.76 -6.69
CA THR A 132 3.23 -0.66 -5.35
C THR A 132 2.20 -0.49 -4.23
N VAL A 133 0.93 -0.44 -4.61
CA VAL A 133 -0.25 -0.34 -3.74
C VAL A 133 -1.22 -1.47 -4.06
N LEU A 134 -2.10 -1.81 -3.11
CA LEU A 134 -3.13 -2.82 -3.30
C LEU A 134 -4.04 -2.46 -4.49
N VAL A 135 -4.31 -3.43 -5.37
CA VAL A 135 -5.11 -3.27 -6.60
C VAL A 135 -6.47 -3.95 -6.51
N ASP A 136 -7.12 -3.85 -5.36
CA ASP A 136 -8.49 -4.37 -5.20
C ASP A 136 -9.54 -3.51 -5.91
N ARG A 137 -9.23 -2.22 -6.11
CA ARG A 137 -10.11 -1.27 -6.79
C ARG A 137 -10.07 -1.47 -8.31
N LEU A 138 -11.25 -1.51 -8.92
CA LEU A 138 -11.41 -1.68 -10.37
C LEU A 138 -10.69 -0.59 -11.16
N GLY A 139 -10.86 0.69 -10.81
CA GLY A 139 -10.22 1.81 -11.52
C GLY A 139 -8.70 1.70 -11.56
N MET A 140 -8.08 1.18 -10.49
CA MET A 140 -6.64 0.89 -10.48
C MET A 140 -6.28 -0.21 -11.48
N ARG A 141 -7.03 -1.32 -11.52
CA ARG A 141 -6.78 -2.39 -12.49
C ARG A 141 -6.93 -1.91 -13.93
N LEU A 142 -7.97 -1.11 -14.22
CA LEU A 142 -8.19 -0.49 -15.54
C LEU A 142 -7.06 0.47 -15.91
N ARG A 143 -6.55 1.23 -14.94
CA ARG A 143 -5.38 2.09 -15.16
C ARG A 143 -4.13 1.28 -15.50
N TYR A 144 -3.85 0.18 -14.81
CA TYR A 144 -2.69 -0.66 -15.13
C TYR A 144 -2.84 -1.40 -16.46
N GLU A 145 -4.06 -1.81 -16.82
CA GLU A 145 -4.38 -2.30 -18.16
C GLU A 145 -4.06 -1.25 -19.24
N ALA A 146 -4.44 0.01 -19.02
CA ALA A 146 -4.08 1.12 -19.89
C ALA A 146 -2.57 1.39 -19.96
N ILE A 147 -1.84 1.21 -18.85
CA ILE A 147 -0.37 1.32 -18.85
C ILE A 147 0.26 0.26 -19.74
N VAL A 148 -0.26 -0.96 -19.74
CA VAL A 148 0.20 -2.05 -20.64
C VAL A 148 -0.01 -1.65 -22.10
N VAL A 149 -1.20 -1.18 -22.47
CA VAL A 149 -1.49 -0.69 -23.83
C VAL A 149 -0.58 0.49 -24.22
N TRP A 150 -0.41 1.46 -23.32
CA TRP A 150 0.47 2.60 -23.53
C TRP A 150 1.92 2.17 -23.76
N LEU A 151 2.44 1.24 -22.96
CA LEU A 151 3.80 0.71 -23.13
C LEU A 151 3.97 0.06 -24.49
N MET A 152 3.05 -0.82 -24.91
CA MET A 152 3.11 -1.44 -26.24
C MET A 152 3.17 -0.39 -27.35
N ARG A 153 2.40 0.68 -27.20
CA ARG A 153 2.35 1.79 -28.16
C ARG A 153 3.65 2.61 -28.17
N VAL A 154 4.23 2.91 -27.02
CA VAL A 154 5.56 3.54 -26.90
C VAL A 154 6.63 2.67 -27.57
N LEU A 155 6.63 1.37 -27.30
CA LEU A 155 7.61 0.43 -27.88
C LEU A 155 7.49 0.34 -29.40
N ARG A 156 6.25 0.29 -29.92
CA ARG A 156 6.00 0.35 -31.38
C ARG A 156 6.50 1.66 -31.98
N ASP A 157 6.28 2.79 -31.32
CA ASP A 157 6.71 4.09 -31.84
C ASP A 157 8.24 4.21 -31.87
N ILE A 158 8.94 3.90 -30.77
CA ILE A 158 10.40 4.04 -30.69
C ILE A 158 11.15 3.08 -31.62
N THR A 159 10.59 1.89 -31.87
CA THR A 159 11.18 0.91 -32.79
C THR A 159 10.88 1.23 -34.26
N GLY A 160 9.79 1.95 -34.54
CA GLY A 160 9.34 2.26 -35.90
C GLY A 160 8.87 1.04 -36.69
N VAL A 161 8.72 -0.12 -36.04
CA VAL A 161 8.24 -1.37 -36.63
C VAL A 161 7.17 -1.99 -35.73
N PRO A 162 6.26 -2.82 -36.27
CA PRO A 162 5.33 -3.59 -35.44
C PRO A 162 6.10 -4.50 -34.48
N LEU A 163 5.83 -4.37 -33.19
CA LEU A 163 6.41 -5.21 -32.14
C LEU A 163 5.30 -6.07 -31.51
N ALA A 164 5.13 -7.28 -32.02
CA ALA A 164 4.15 -8.22 -31.49
C ALA A 164 4.64 -8.82 -30.17
N ALA A 165 3.81 -8.73 -29.12
CA ALA A 165 4.07 -9.44 -27.86
C ALA A 165 3.82 -10.95 -28.06
N GLU A 166 4.67 -11.79 -27.48
CA GLU A 166 4.45 -13.24 -27.44
C GLU A 166 3.30 -13.59 -26.48
N TYR A 167 3.14 -12.81 -25.42
CA TYR A 167 2.00 -12.88 -24.51
C TYR A 167 1.82 -11.59 -23.73
N VAL A 168 0.62 -11.43 -23.19
CA VAL A 168 0.24 -10.37 -22.25
C VAL A 168 -0.39 -11.03 -21.02
N GLU A 169 -0.06 -10.55 -19.83
CA GLU A 169 -0.67 -10.96 -18.57
C GLU A 169 -1.35 -9.74 -17.96
N LEU A 170 -2.61 -9.89 -17.54
CA LEU A 170 -3.38 -8.82 -16.92
C LEU A 170 -4.00 -9.33 -15.61
N MET A 171 -3.98 -8.48 -14.59
CA MET A 171 -4.71 -8.75 -13.34
C MET A 171 -6.21 -8.46 -13.46
N THR A 172 -6.67 -7.85 -14.57
CA THR A 172 -8.09 -7.69 -14.87
C THR A 172 -8.70 -9.05 -15.20
N ASN A 173 -9.99 -9.20 -14.89
CA ASN A 173 -10.77 -10.34 -15.35
C ASN A 173 -11.33 -10.02 -16.74
N ALA A 174 -11.57 -11.05 -17.55
CA ALA A 174 -12.27 -10.88 -18.81
C ALA A 174 -13.65 -10.26 -18.57
N ALA A 175 -13.99 -9.23 -19.34
CA ALA A 175 -15.32 -8.63 -19.38
C ALA A 175 -16.22 -9.39 -20.37
N THR A 176 -17.48 -8.96 -20.47
CA THR A 176 -18.45 -9.52 -21.42
C THR A 176 -18.04 -9.27 -22.88
N ASP A 177 -17.44 -8.11 -23.15
CA ASP A 177 -16.88 -7.74 -24.45
C ASP A 177 -15.46 -7.22 -24.26
N ASN A 178 -14.49 -7.96 -24.80
CA ASN A 178 -13.06 -7.60 -24.76
C ASN A 178 -12.52 -7.25 -26.15
N THR A 179 -13.37 -7.12 -27.17
CA THR A 179 -12.97 -7.01 -28.58
C THR A 179 -11.99 -5.85 -28.80
N GLU A 180 -12.31 -4.67 -28.27
CA GLU A 180 -11.45 -3.49 -28.38
C GLU A 180 -10.08 -3.68 -27.72
N LEU A 181 -10.04 -4.31 -26.54
CA LEU A 181 -8.76 -4.58 -25.87
C LEU A 181 -7.93 -5.60 -26.67
N LEU A 182 -8.56 -6.64 -27.22
CA LEU A 182 -7.88 -7.63 -28.05
C LEU A 182 -7.28 -7.01 -29.31
N GLU A 183 -7.96 -6.04 -29.92
CA GLU A 183 -7.42 -5.27 -31.06
C GLU A 183 -6.20 -4.41 -30.66
N LEU A 184 -6.25 -3.78 -29.48
CA LEU A 184 -5.15 -2.96 -28.96
C LEU A 184 -3.91 -3.80 -28.59
N LEU A 185 -4.12 -4.99 -28.00
CA LEU A 185 -3.06 -5.88 -27.57
C LEU A 185 -2.50 -6.74 -28.73
N GLY A 186 -3.34 -7.13 -29.69
CA GLY A 186 -2.96 -8.02 -30.79
C GLY A 186 -2.71 -9.48 -30.38
N VAL A 187 -2.93 -9.82 -29.11
CA VAL A 187 -2.84 -11.18 -28.56
C VAL A 187 -3.84 -11.30 -27.41
N GLU A 188 -4.43 -12.49 -27.25
CA GLU A 188 -5.31 -12.75 -26.12
C GLU A 188 -4.51 -12.77 -24.81
N PRO A 189 -4.84 -11.89 -23.83
CA PRO A 189 -4.11 -11.83 -22.59
C PRO A 189 -4.50 -13.00 -21.67
N ARG A 190 -3.58 -13.36 -20.77
CA ARG A 190 -3.91 -14.21 -19.62
C ARG A 190 -4.60 -13.35 -18.56
N TRP A 191 -5.91 -13.51 -18.46
CA TRP A 191 -6.75 -12.82 -17.49
C TRP A 191 -6.54 -13.33 -16.07
N GLY A 192 -6.78 -12.48 -15.07
CA GLY A 192 -6.69 -12.83 -13.66
C GLY A 192 -5.30 -13.26 -13.22
N ALA A 193 -4.25 -12.86 -13.96
CA ALA A 193 -2.88 -13.16 -13.60
C ALA A 193 -2.47 -12.45 -12.30
N ALA A 194 -1.40 -12.93 -11.66
CA ALA A 194 -0.87 -12.32 -10.44
C ALA A 194 -0.22 -10.93 -10.68
N GLU A 195 0.16 -10.63 -11.93
CA GLU A 195 0.87 -9.41 -12.31
C GLU A 195 0.39 -8.90 -13.69
N PHE A 196 0.67 -7.64 -13.99
CA PHE A 196 0.61 -7.13 -15.36
C PHE A 196 1.97 -7.34 -16.03
N ALA A 197 2.00 -7.97 -17.21
CA ALA A 197 3.27 -8.20 -17.91
C ALA A 197 3.13 -8.24 -19.43
N LEU A 198 4.20 -7.83 -20.10
CA LEU A 198 4.41 -7.99 -21.55
C LEU A 198 5.59 -8.94 -21.77
N GLY A 199 5.42 -9.97 -22.59
CA GLY A 199 6.50 -10.88 -23.01
C GLY A 199 6.91 -10.65 -24.46
N TYR A 200 8.21 -10.54 -24.72
CA TYR A 200 8.78 -10.48 -26.07
C TYR A 200 9.95 -11.46 -26.20
N SER A 201 10.24 -11.91 -27.42
CA SER A 201 11.48 -12.65 -27.71
C SER A 201 12.71 -11.81 -27.33
N THR A 202 13.72 -12.38 -26.68
CA THR A 202 15.00 -11.67 -26.39
C THR A 202 15.71 -11.19 -27.65
N ALA A 203 15.34 -11.69 -28.83
CA ALA A 203 15.83 -11.17 -30.10
C ALA A 203 15.52 -9.67 -30.28
N VAL A 204 14.39 -9.19 -29.74
CA VAL A 204 13.99 -7.78 -29.89
C VAL A 204 14.93 -6.83 -29.18
N CYS A 205 15.61 -7.28 -28.11
CA CYS A 205 16.59 -6.48 -27.37
C CYS A 205 17.74 -5.97 -28.26
N LYS A 206 18.05 -6.69 -29.34
CA LYS A 206 19.13 -6.35 -30.30
C LYS A 206 18.67 -5.42 -31.42
N LEU A 207 17.39 -5.06 -31.48
CA LEU A 207 16.87 -4.12 -32.48
C LEU A 207 17.52 -2.76 -32.28
N HIS A 208 18.10 -2.23 -33.36
CA HIS A 208 18.63 -0.88 -33.37
C HIS A 208 17.49 0.11 -33.57
N LEU A 209 17.45 1.16 -32.75
CA LEU A 209 16.38 2.14 -32.85
C LEU A 209 16.65 3.10 -34.03
N PRO A 210 15.66 3.36 -34.90
CA PRO A 210 15.85 4.14 -36.13
C PRO A 210 16.23 5.61 -35.91
N GLY A 211 16.10 6.13 -34.68
CA GLY A 211 16.49 7.49 -34.30
C GLY A 211 17.67 7.56 -33.33
N ALA A 212 18.46 6.50 -33.22
CA ALA A 212 19.59 6.42 -32.30
C ALA A 212 20.53 7.63 -32.49
N SER A 213 20.71 8.42 -31.43
CA SER A 213 21.49 9.65 -31.48
C SER A 213 22.04 9.99 -30.10
N GLU A 214 23.35 9.81 -29.94
CA GLU A 214 24.02 10.09 -28.68
C GLU A 214 23.94 11.57 -28.30
N ALA A 215 24.04 12.47 -29.28
CA ALA A 215 23.93 13.90 -29.06
C ALA A 215 22.54 14.28 -28.52
N LEU A 216 21.47 13.74 -29.12
CA LEU A 216 20.10 13.99 -28.68
C LEU A 216 19.85 13.40 -27.29
N ARG A 217 20.33 12.17 -27.04
CA ARG A 217 20.25 11.52 -25.73
C ARG A 217 20.91 12.36 -24.65
N LYS A 218 22.13 12.85 -24.88
CA LYS A 218 22.85 13.74 -23.93
C LYS A 218 22.15 15.08 -23.73
N ALA A 219 21.50 15.62 -24.76
CA ALA A 219 20.78 16.89 -24.65
C ALA A 219 19.49 16.77 -23.82
N ILE A 220 18.73 15.68 -23.97
CA ILE A 220 17.44 15.50 -23.29
C ILE A 220 17.59 14.88 -21.89
N ARG A 221 18.57 13.99 -21.68
CA ARG A 221 18.81 13.29 -20.40
C ARG A 221 18.78 14.21 -19.16
N PRO A 222 19.43 15.39 -19.14
CA PRO A 222 19.41 16.28 -17.98
C PRO A 222 18.02 16.77 -17.56
N MET A 223 17.06 16.84 -18.49
CA MET A 223 15.67 17.19 -18.18
C MET A 223 15.00 16.06 -17.39
N PHE A 224 15.11 14.81 -17.88
CA PHE A 224 14.57 13.65 -17.17
C PHE A 224 15.31 13.38 -15.87
N GLU A 225 16.61 13.61 -15.80
CA GLU A 225 17.38 13.53 -14.54
C GLU A 225 16.93 14.56 -13.53
N ARG A 226 16.66 15.81 -13.93
CA ARG A 226 16.09 16.83 -13.03
C ARG A 226 14.72 16.40 -12.52
N ARG A 227 13.81 15.94 -13.40
CA ARG A 227 12.47 15.47 -13.00
C ARG A 227 12.55 14.26 -12.08
N LEU A 228 13.39 13.29 -12.41
CA LEU A 228 13.64 12.12 -11.58
C LEU A 228 14.21 12.55 -10.23
N ASN A 229 15.20 13.45 -10.20
CA ASN A 229 15.78 13.96 -8.96
C ASN A 229 14.76 14.75 -8.13
N SER A 230 13.88 15.55 -8.72
CA SER A 230 12.81 16.27 -8.01
C SER A 230 11.77 15.30 -7.44
N ALA A 231 11.34 14.30 -8.23
CA ALA A 231 10.50 13.21 -7.74
C ALA A 231 11.21 12.44 -6.62
N LEU A 232 12.53 12.24 -6.74
CA LEU A 232 13.40 11.62 -5.75
C LEU A 232 13.80 12.54 -4.58
N GLN A 233 13.55 13.85 -4.62
CA GLN A 233 13.84 14.78 -3.51
C GLN A 233 12.62 14.91 -2.60
N ARG A 234 11.41 14.80 -3.15
CA ARG A 234 10.19 14.52 -2.37
C ARG A 234 10.17 13.08 -1.83
N ASN A 235 10.92 12.19 -2.45
CA ASN A 235 11.25 10.86 -1.96
C ASN A 235 12.41 10.97 -0.96
N THR A 236 12.13 11.06 0.33
CA THR A 236 13.18 11.20 1.36
C THR A 236 14.33 10.20 1.12
N THR A 237 15.58 10.55 1.49
CA THR A 237 16.72 9.61 1.39
C THR A 237 16.40 8.26 2.05
N LEU A 238 15.56 8.29 3.10
CA LEU A 238 14.94 7.11 3.71
C LEU A 238 14.16 6.27 2.69
N ARG A 239 13.16 6.84 2.00
CA ARG A 239 12.35 6.10 1.01
C ARG A 239 13.18 5.63 -0.20
N ARG A 240 14.22 6.37 -0.63
CA ARG A 240 15.19 5.90 -1.64
C ARG A 240 15.93 4.63 -1.20
N VAL A 241 16.39 4.58 0.05
CA VAL A 241 17.06 3.40 0.61
C VAL A 241 16.08 2.24 0.79
N VAL A 242 14.85 2.50 1.24
CA VAL A 242 13.80 1.46 1.38
C VAL A 242 13.48 0.84 0.02
N ASN A 243 13.27 1.65 -1.01
CA ASN A 243 13.02 1.15 -2.37
C ASN A 243 14.20 0.35 -2.90
N TRP A 244 15.42 0.85 -2.70
CA TRP A 244 16.65 0.18 -3.11
C TRP A 244 16.82 -1.19 -2.42
N LEU A 245 16.55 -1.27 -1.12
CA LEU A 245 16.54 -2.52 -0.36
C LEU A 245 15.45 -3.48 -0.86
N GLY A 246 14.26 -2.96 -1.19
CA GLY A 246 13.12 -3.75 -1.65
C GLY A 246 13.26 -4.36 -3.05
N GLN A 247 14.10 -3.78 -3.90
CA GLN A 247 14.34 -4.26 -5.26
C GLN A 247 15.34 -5.43 -5.33
N ARG A 248 16.01 -5.75 -4.22
CA ARG A 248 17.05 -6.78 -4.20
C ARG A 248 16.44 -8.17 -4.01
N SER A 249 16.83 -9.09 -4.89
CA SER A 249 16.52 -10.52 -4.75
C SER A 249 17.21 -11.17 -3.55
N SER A 250 18.33 -10.60 -3.10
CA SER A 250 19.09 -11.02 -1.93
C SER A 250 19.66 -9.83 -1.16
N LEU A 251 19.61 -9.93 0.17
CA LEU A 251 20.14 -8.95 1.13
C LEU A 251 21.50 -9.39 1.73
N ALA A 252 22.09 -10.45 1.18
CA ALA A 252 23.46 -10.84 1.49
C ALA A 252 24.45 -9.77 1.04
N ASN A 253 25.47 -9.50 1.86
CA ASN A 253 26.53 -8.51 1.59
C ASN A 253 26.04 -7.07 1.32
N VAL A 254 24.79 -6.76 1.71
CA VAL A 254 24.25 -5.40 1.61
C VAL A 254 24.81 -4.53 2.75
N GLY A 255 25.50 -3.45 2.38
CA GLY A 255 26.13 -2.51 3.30
C GLY A 255 25.88 -1.04 2.93
N LEU A 256 26.21 -0.13 3.86
CA LEU A 256 26.00 1.31 3.68
C LEU A 256 26.82 1.84 2.50
N GLU A 257 28.04 1.35 2.33
CA GLU A 257 28.99 1.76 1.29
C GLU A 257 28.44 1.41 -0.09
N LEU A 258 27.88 0.20 -0.24
CA LEU A 258 27.22 -0.26 -1.46
C LEU A 258 25.98 0.61 -1.77
N ALA A 259 25.14 0.83 -0.76
CA ALA A 259 23.94 1.65 -0.91
C ALA A 259 24.29 3.10 -1.31
N ALA A 260 25.33 3.67 -0.69
CA ALA A 260 25.79 5.01 -1.00
C ALA A 260 26.28 5.11 -2.45
N ALA A 261 27.10 4.16 -2.89
CA ALA A 261 27.60 4.11 -4.27
C ALA A 261 26.46 3.97 -5.30
N GLU A 262 25.54 3.03 -5.12
CA GLU A 262 24.42 2.80 -6.05
C GLU A 262 23.37 3.92 -6.03
N LEU A 263 23.28 4.68 -4.94
CA LEU A 263 22.41 5.87 -4.83
C LEU A 263 23.12 7.18 -5.24
N SER A 264 24.36 7.11 -5.74
CA SER A 264 25.18 8.28 -6.10
C SER A 264 25.36 9.29 -4.95
N LEU A 265 25.56 8.77 -3.73
CA LEU A 265 25.80 9.55 -2.51
C LEU A 265 27.12 9.10 -1.85
N GLY A 266 27.75 10.00 -1.10
CA GLY A 266 28.82 9.61 -0.18
C GLY A 266 28.24 8.91 1.07
N ALA A 267 28.93 7.91 1.62
CA ALA A 267 28.46 7.17 2.81
C ALA A 267 28.19 8.10 4.02
N SER A 268 29.02 9.12 4.21
CA SER A 268 28.81 10.15 5.24
C SER A 268 27.53 10.97 5.01
N THR A 269 27.28 11.36 3.76
CA THR A 269 26.06 12.08 3.35
C THR A 269 24.82 11.23 3.55
N LEU A 270 24.86 9.97 3.10
CA LEU A 270 23.76 9.02 3.26
C LEU A 270 23.42 8.82 4.75
N ARG A 271 24.44 8.57 5.58
CA ARG A 271 24.26 8.41 7.03
C ARG A 271 23.63 9.66 7.67
N ARG A 272 24.14 10.86 7.34
CA ARG A 272 23.62 12.13 7.87
C ARG A 272 22.16 12.37 7.48
N GLN A 273 21.80 12.14 6.21
CA GLN A 273 20.43 12.33 5.72
C GLN A 273 19.43 11.33 6.32
N LEU A 274 19.85 10.08 6.53
CA LEU A 274 19.04 9.09 7.24
C LEU A 274 18.82 9.50 8.69
N ALA A 275 19.86 9.98 9.39
CA ALA A 275 19.75 10.45 10.77
C ALA A 275 18.83 11.68 10.89
N GLN A 276 18.89 12.61 9.94
CA GLN A 276 17.95 13.74 9.86
C GLN A 276 16.49 13.30 9.67
N SER A 277 16.28 12.13 9.08
CA SER A 277 14.97 11.49 8.91
C SER A 277 14.59 10.59 10.10
N GLY A 278 15.35 10.63 11.21
CA GLY A 278 15.12 9.81 12.40
C GLY A 278 15.40 8.31 12.20
N SER A 279 16.25 7.94 11.24
CA SER A 279 16.54 6.53 10.91
C SER A 279 18.03 6.26 10.69
N SER A 280 18.39 5.00 10.47
CA SER A 280 19.75 4.57 10.14
C SER A 280 19.72 3.46 9.09
N PHE A 281 20.78 3.33 8.30
CA PHE A 281 20.86 2.28 7.29
C PHE A 281 20.73 0.88 7.90
N SER A 282 21.36 0.66 9.06
CA SER A 282 21.22 -0.60 9.81
C SER A 282 19.78 -0.88 10.22
N ALA A 283 19.02 0.13 10.66
CA ALA A 283 17.61 -0.03 11.01
C ALA A 283 16.75 -0.38 9.78
N LEU A 284 16.98 0.31 8.66
CA LEU A 284 16.29 0.04 7.40
C LEU A 284 16.62 -1.35 6.84
N LEU A 285 17.89 -1.77 6.87
CA LEU A 285 18.31 -3.10 6.45
C LEU A 285 17.71 -4.17 7.35
N ALA A 286 17.73 -3.99 8.67
CA ALA A 286 17.10 -4.93 9.60
C ALA A 286 15.57 -5.02 9.37
N ALA A 287 14.92 -3.90 9.04
CA ALA A 287 13.51 -3.88 8.64
C ALA A 287 13.26 -4.67 7.36
N GLN A 288 14.05 -4.43 6.31
CA GLN A 288 13.89 -5.17 5.07
C GLN A 288 14.15 -6.67 5.25
N ARG A 289 15.19 -7.07 6.01
CA ARG A 289 15.50 -8.48 6.27
C ARG A 289 14.37 -9.20 6.96
N ALA A 290 13.80 -8.57 7.98
CA ALA A 290 12.66 -9.11 8.70
C ALA A 290 11.43 -9.26 7.82
N ARG A 291 11.14 -8.25 6.99
CA ARG A 291 10.04 -8.28 6.04
C ARG A 291 10.22 -9.41 5.02
N THR A 292 11.38 -9.50 4.38
CA THR A 292 11.68 -10.58 3.43
C THR A 292 11.59 -11.96 4.09
N ALA A 293 12.02 -12.11 5.35
CA ALA A 293 11.84 -13.36 6.11
C ALA A 293 10.36 -13.66 6.39
N MET A 294 9.58 -12.65 6.77
CA MET A 294 8.14 -12.77 7.02
C MET A 294 7.40 -13.18 5.74
N ASP A 295 7.61 -12.47 4.63
CA ASP A 295 7.01 -12.75 3.34
C ASP A 295 7.34 -14.17 2.87
N ALA A 296 8.58 -14.62 3.06
CA ALA A 296 8.99 -15.99 2.72
C ALA A 296 8.21 -17.04 3.52
N VAL A 297 7.98 -16.79 4.81
CA VAL A 297 7.29 -17.74 5.71
C VAL A 297 5.80 -17.81 5.42
N LEU A 298 5.20 -16.67 5.09
CA LEU A 298 3.77 -16.58 4.80
C LEU A 298 3.44 -17.19 3.43
N ASN A 299 4.24 -16.87 2.42
CA ASN A 299 3.87 -17.09 1.03
C ASN A 299 4.60 -18.26 0.35
N THR A 300 5.57 -18.90 1.01
CA THR A 300 6.36 -19.98 0.41
C THR A 300 6.62 -21.14 1.37
N ASP A 301 7.07 -22.27 0.83
CA ASP A 301 7.61 -23.41 1.59
C ASP A 301 9.14 -23.43 1.61
N GLU A 302 9.78 -22.28 1.38
CA GLU A 302 11.24 -22.15 1.34
C GLU A 302 11.88 -22.65 2.66
N ARG A 303 12.96 -23.44 2.57
CA ARG A 303 13.67 -23.92 3.76
C ARG A 303 14.27 -22.76 4.54
N THR A 304 14.24 -22.83 5.88
CA THR A 304 14.72 -21.75 6.75
C THR A 304 16.18 -21.38 6.49
N GLU A 305 17.01 -22.36 6.13
CA GLU A 305 18.41 -22.16 5.76
C GLU A 305 18.55 -21.30 4.49
N SER A 306 17.69 -21.51 3.49
CA SER A 306 17.65 -20.70 2.26
C SER A 306 17.18 -19.28 2.55
N ILE A 307 16.14 -19.14 3.39
CA ILE A 307 15.65 -17.83 3.85
C ILE A 307 16.78 -17.07 4.56
N ALA A 308 17.57 -17.72 5.42
CA ALA A 308 18.67 -17.10 6.13
C ALA A 308 19.73 -16.54 5.16
N LEU A 309 20.14 -17.33 4.17
CA LEU A 309 21.10 -16.90 3.15
C LEU A 309 20.58 -15.74 2.32
N ARG A 310 19.33 -15.84 1.83
CA ARG A 310 18.69 -14.79 1.00
C ARG A 310 18.50 -13.48 1.75
N THR A 311 18.17 -13.55 3.03
CA THR A 311 18.03 -12.36 3.90
C THR A 311 19.39 -11.85 4.41
N GLY A 312 20.49 -12.57 4.16
CA GLY A 312 21.83 -12.12 4.52
C GLY A 312 22.19 -12.32 6.00
N TYR A 313 21.56 -13.27 6.69
CA TYR A 313 22.05 -13.78 7.97
C TYR A 313 23.10 -14.87 7.74
N GLY A 314 24.07 -14.97 8.65
CA GLY A 314 25.19 -15.91 8.50
C GLY A 314 24.79 -17.38 8.55
N ASP A 315 23.72 -17.71 9.28
CA ASP A 315 23.17 -19.04 9.38
C ASP A 315 21.69 -18.99 9.83
N ARG A 316 21.07 -20.17 9.89
CA ARG A 316 19.69 -20.35 10.37
C ARG A 316 19.50 -19.85 11.80
N SER A 317 20.45 -20.10 12.71
CA SER A 317 20.32 -19.72 14.11
C SER A 317 20.35 -18.20 14.30
N ALA A 318 21.14 -17.47 13.50
CA ALA A 318 21.17 -16.03 13.46
C ALA A 318 19.85 -15.44 12.96
N LEU A 319 19.28 -16.02 11.89
CA LEU A 319 17.96 -15.64 11.40
C LEU A 319 16.88 -15.92 12.47
N GLU A 320 16.85 -17.11 13.08
CA GLU A 320 15.86 -17.47 14.09
C GLU A 320 15.92 -16.54 15.31
N ARG A 321 17.12 -16.19 15.80
CA ARG A 321 17.28 -15.23 16.90
C ARG A 321 16.75 -13.86 16.52
N ALA A 322 17.15 -13.33 15.37
CA ALA A 322 16.73 -12.00 14.91
C ALA A 322 15.20 -11.94 14.66
N PHE A 323 14.64 -12.99 14.08
CA PHE A 323 13.19 -13.10 13.86
C PHE A 323 12.45 -13.13 15.20
N ARG A 324 12.93 -13.91 16.18
CA ARG A 324 12.34 -13.97 17.52
C ARG A 324 12.48 -12.67 18.29
N GLU A 325 13.61 -11.99 18.21
CA GLU A 325 13.80 -10.68 18.84
C GLU A 325 12.82 -9.66 18.28
N ARG A 326 12.59 -9.67 16.97
CA ARG A 326 11.69 -8.73 16.33
C ARG A 326 10.21 -9.07 16.53
N PHE A 327 9.80 -10.27 16.15
CA PHE A 327 8.40 -10.67 16.08
C PHE A 327 7.92 -11.34 17.39
N GLY A 328 8.86 -11.70 18.26
CA GLY A 328 8.57 -12.32 19.56
C GLY A 328 8.35 -13.83 19.52
N ILE A 329 8.23 -14.40 18.32
CA ILE A 329 8.00 -15.84 18.09
C ILE A 329 9.10 -16.42 17.20
N THR A 330 9.23 -17.74 17.18
CA THR A 330 10.13 -18.41 16.26
C THR A 330 9.54 -18.50 14.84
N LEU A 331 10.41 -18.67 13.85
CA LEU A 331 10.01 -18.93 12.46
C LEU A 331 9.12 -20.16 12.32
N ALA A 332 9.40 -21.22 13.08
CA ALA A 332 8.60 -22.44 13.07
C ALA A 332 7.17 -22.20 13.57
N GLN A 333 7.01 -21.42 14.66
CA GLN A 333 5.69 -21.02 15.16
C GLN A 333 4.94 -20.18 14.13
N CYS A 334 5.62 -19.21 13.50
CA CYS A 334 5.02 -18.40 12.44
C CYS A 334 4.58 -19.26 11.25
N ARG A 335 5.41 -20.21 10.81
CA ARG A 335 5.09 -21.10 9.69
C ARG A 335 3.90 -22.01 9.99
N LYS A 336 3.84 -22.59 11.18
CA LYS A 336 2.72 -23.43 11.62
C LYS A 336 1.42 -22.62 11.63
N ALA A 337 1.48 -21.38 12.13
CA ALA A 337 0.37 -20.45 12.09
C ALA A 337 -0.04 -20.11 10.64
N ALA A 338 0.92 -19.76 9.78
CA ALA A 338 0.66 -19.50 8.37
C ALA A 338 0.01 -20.72 7.67
N GLN A 339 0.47 -21.94 7.93
CA GLN A 339 -0.16 -23.15 7.37
C GLN A 339 -1.61 -23.31 7.82
N ARG A 340 -1.93 -22.97 9.08
CA ARG A 340 -3.28 -23.04 9.62
C ARG A 340 -4.25 -22.04 8.98
N TRP A 341 -3.81 -20.80 8.77
CA TRP A 341 -4.69 -19.69 8.39
C TRP A 341 -4.52 -19.19 6.95
N VAL A 342 -3.34 -19.40 6.37
CA VAL A 342 -2.94 -18.94 5.02
C VAL A 342 -2.84 -20.10 4.04
N GLY A 343 -2.55 -21.32 4.50
CA GLY A 343 -2.22 -22.52 3.72
C GLY A 343 -2.76 -22.57 2.28
N GLU A 344 -4.04 -22.86 2.09
CA GLU A 344 -4.69 -22.99 0.77
C GLU A 344 -4.99 -21.66 0.08
N ARG A 345 -4.83 -20.53 0.79
CA ARG A 345 -5.13 -19.17 0.32
C ARG A 345 -3.89 -18.38 -0.12
N ARG A 346 -2.70 -18.99 -0.17
CA ARG A 346 -1.44 -18.34 -0.59
C ARG A 346 -1.51 -17.66 -1.96
N ASP A 347 -2.34 -18.17 -2.86
CA ASP A 347 -2.52 -17.63 -4.21
C ASP A 347 -3.46 -16.40 -4.25
N THR A 348 -3.99 -16.00 -3.10
CA THR A 348 -4.84 -14.81 -2.92
C THR A 348 -4.25 -13.90 -1.85
N ASP A 349 -4.57 -12.60 -1.87
CA ASP A 349 -4.14 -11.68 -0.81
C ASP A 349 -4.95 -11.92 0.47
N TRP A 350 -4.56 -12.97 1.21
CA TRP A 350 -5.14 -13.35 2.51
C TRP A 350 -4.91 -12.29 3.59
N SER A 351 -3.98 -11.35 3.37
CA SER A 351 -3.69 -10.24 4.28
C SER A 351 -4.60 -9.05 4.03
N ALA A 352 -5.24 -8.98 2.87
CA ALA A 352 -6.30 -8.03 2.52
C ALA A 352 -7.51 -8.71 1.83
N PRO A 353 -8.19 -9.70 2.46
CA PRO A 353 -9.24 -10.44 1.78
C PRO A 353 -10.31 -9.51 1.27
N SER A 354 -10.66 -9.69 0.00
CA SER A 354 -11.79 -9.03 -0.66
C SER A 354 -13.13 -9.21 0.07
N ALA A 355 -13.20 -10.08 1.08
CA ALA A 355 -14.37 -10.44 1.86
C ALA A 355 -14.39 -9.89 3.31
N TRP A 356 -13.70 -8.77 3.60
CA TRP A 356 -13.78 -8.18 4.96
C TRP A 356 -15.20 -7.71 5.27
N HIS A 357 -15.75 -8.24 6.36
CA HIS A 357 -17.07 -7.87 6.85
C HIS A 357 -17.00 -6.55 7.63
N ARG A 358 -16.90 -5.37 6.99
CA ARG A 358 -16.77 -4.14 7.79
C ARG A 358 -17.59 -2.94 7.30
N HIS A 359 -18.71 -2.72 7.99
CA HIS A 359 -19.28 -1.39 8.19
C HIS A 359 -18.73 -0.82 9.51
N SER A 360 -17.72 0.04 9.41
CA SER A 360 -17.41 1.00 10.46
C SER A 360 -18.26 2.26 10.20
N PRO A 361 -18.89 2.88 11.22
CA PRO A 361 -19.59 4.15 11.05
C PRO A 361 -18.69 5.24 10.45
N GLN A 362 -17.38 5.16 10.67
CA GLN A 362 -16.41 6.08 10.11
C GLN A 362 -16.14 5.84 8.63
N LEU A 363 -16.27 4.60 8.14
CA LEU A 363 -15.98 4.26 6.75
C LEU A 363 -16.91 5.00 5.79
N ALA A 364 -18.20 5.12 6.14
CA ALA A 364 -19.16 5.88 5.34
C ALA A 364 -18.81 7.38 5.30
N TYR A 365 -18.52 7.98 6.47
CA TYR A 365 -18.10 9.38 6.57
C TYR A 365 -16.79 9.65 5.80
N VAL A 366 -15.77 8.81 5.98
CA VAL A 366 -14.48 8.92 5.29
C VAL A 366 -14.69 8.80 3.79
N ARG A 367 -15.47 7.81 3.33
CA ARG A 367 -15.75 7.62 1.90
C ARG A 367 -16.47 8.81 1.30
N GLU A 368 -17.51 9.32 1.96
CA GLU A 368 -18.27 10.48 1.48
C GLU A 368 -17.39 11.74 1.42
N SER A 369 -16.58 11.97 2.46
CA SER A 369 -15.65 13.10 2.54
C SER A 369 -14.57 13.03 1.44
N LEU A 370 -14.06 11.83 1.14
CA LEU A 370 -13.13 11.60 0.03
C LEU A 370 -13.82 11.80 -1.33
N ALA A 371 -15.02 11.25 -1.53
CA ALA A 371 -15.75 11.38 -2.79
C ALA A 371 -16.04 12.85 -3.16
N GLN A 372 -16.35 13.68 -2.16
CA GLN A 372 -16.58 15.12 -2.34
C GLN A 372 -15.28 15.94 -2.46
N SER A 373 -14.12 15.31 -2.26
CA SER A 373 -12.80 15.98 -2.20
C SER A 373 -12.77 17.17 -1.22
N ASN A 374 -13.61 17.12 -0.19
CA ASN A 374 -13.83 18.21 0.76
C ASN A 374 -13.68 17.68 2.18
N TYR A 375 -12.46 17.68 2.69
CA TYR A 375 -12.19 17.28 4.06
C TYR A 375 -11.12 18.16 4.71
N GLU A 376 -11.31 18.45 5.98
CA GLU A 376 -10.26 19.01 6.81
C GLU A 376 -9.34 17.88 7.31
N ALA A 377 -8.02 18.06 7.19
CA ALA A 377 -7.05 17.02 7.53
C ALA A 377 -7.17 16.50 8.98
N ASN A 378 -7.48 17.39 9.94
CA ASN A 378 -7.68 17.00 11.34
C ASN A 378 -8.91 16.10 11.53
N THR A 379 -10.03 16.47 10.91
CA THR A 379 -11.29 15.74 11.01
C THR A 379 -11.20 14.38 10.33
N MET A 380 -10.58 14.34 9.14
CA MET A 380 -10.28 13.09 8.44
C MET A 380 -9.33 12.19 9.27
N CYS A 381 -8.29 12.76 9.87
CA CYS A 381 -7.37 12.02 10.71
C CYS A 381 -8.08 11.44 11.96
N ALA A 382 -9.00 12.19 12.58
CA ALA A 382 -9.80 11.70 13.69
C ALA A 382 -10.71 10.53 13.27
N ALA A 383 -11.37 10.62 12.11
CA ALA A 383 -12.22 9.56 11.57
C ALA A 383 -11.41 8.30 11.25
N LEU A 384 -10.25 8.45 10.59
CA LEU A 384 -9.33 7.35 10.30
C LEU A 384 -8.81 6.70 11.59
N ARG A 385 -8.42 7.49 12.60
CA ARG A 385 -7.96 6.97 13.90
C ARG A 385 -9.04 6.21 14.67
N ALA A 386 -10.32 6.53 14.45
CA ALA A 386 -11.46 5.84 15.07
C ALA A 386 -11.86 4.55 14.33
N ASP A 387 -11.23 4.27 13.19
CA ASP A 387 -11.39 3.03 12.44
C ASP A 387 -10.14 2.13 12.60
N PRO A 388 -10.24 1.00 13.32
CA PRO A 388 -9.10 0.11 13.53
C PRO A 388 -8.45 -0.39 12.23
N VAL A 389 -9.24 -0.65 11.18
CA VAL A 389 -8.69 -1.05 9.87
C VAL A 389 -7.95 0.09 9.26
N LEU A 390 -8.68 1.20 9.03
CA LEU A 390 -8.18 2.25 8.16
C LEU A 390 -6.93 2.86 8.80
N HIS A 391 -6.95 3.02 10.12
CA HIS A 391 -5.78 3.46 10.87
C HIS A 391 -4.59 2.52 10.68
N LEU A 392 -4.74 1.21 10.94
CA LEU A 392 -3.61 0.28 10.90
C LEU A 392 -3.07 0.07 9.48
N ARG A 393 -3.93 -0.03 8.47
CA ARG A 393 -3.50 -0.14 7.07
C ARG A 393 -2.81 1.14 6.60
N LEU A 394 -3.31 2.30 7.00
CA LEU A 394 -2.70 3.57 6.59
C LEU A 394 -1.37 3.79 7.31
N LEU A 395 -1.29 3.42 8.59
CA LEU A 395 -0.04 3.42 9.35
C LEU A 395 0.99 2.47 8.69
N ALA A 396 0.58 1.26 8.34
CA ALA A 396 1.39 0.29 7.61
C ALA A 396 1.87 0.86 6.27
N TYR A 397 0.99 1.44 5.47
CA TYR A 397 1.35 2.11 4.21
C TYR A 397 2.39 3.21 4.43
N CYS A 398 2.15 4.11 5.39
CA CYS A 398 3.04 5.24 5.66
C CYS A 398 4.42 4.77 6.15
N MET A 399 4.48 3.68 6.90
CA MET A 399 5.75 3.05 7.28
C MET A 399 6.48 2.47 6.07
N HIS A 400 5.78 1.71 5.23
CA HIS A 400 6.33 1.14 3.99
C HIS A 400 6.84 2.20 3.03
N ALA A 401 6.07 3.27 2.87
CA ALA A 401 6.42 4.41 2.02
C ALA A 401 7.55 5.27 2.62
N GLY A 402 8.07 4.93 3.81
CA GLY A 402 9.11 5.71 4.48
C GLY A 402 8.67 7.13 4.84
N GLN A 403 7.35 7.32 5.01
CA GLN A 403 6.75 8.60 5.36
C GLN A 403 6.72 8.82 6.88
N LEU A 404 6.80 7.72 7.65
CA LEU A 404 6.83 7.73 9.12
C LEU A 404 8.21 7.37 9.70
N PRO A 405 8.58 7.95 10.85
CA PRO A 405 9.68 7.45 11.67
C PRO A 405 9.45 5.99 12.10
N VAL A 406 10.54 5.25 12.32
CA VAL A 406 10.47 3.89 12.86
C VAL A 406 9.80 3.92 14.23
N GLY A 407 8.70 3.18 14.40
CA GLY A 407 7.96 3.08 15.66
C GLY A 407 6.88 4.15 15.88
N ALA A 408 6.50 4.92 14.85
CA ALA A 408 5.33 5.78 14.91
C ALA A 408 4.05 4.97 15.19
N CYS A 409 3.17 5.51 16.04
CA CYS A 409 1.98 4.80 16.55
C CYS A 409 0.67 5.57 16.35
N ALA A 410 0.72 6.68 15.62
CA ALA A 410 -0.46 7.47 15.28
C ALA A 410 -0.25 8.21 13.96
N LEU A 411 -1.32 8.33 13.19
CA LEU A 411 -1.41 9.22 12.03
C LEU A 411 -1.58 10.66 12.51
N ASP A 412 -1.05 11.68 11.86
CA ASP A 412 -1.39 13.08 12.13
C ASP A 412 -1.81 13.81 10.84
N ALA A 413 -2.28 15.05 10.96
CA ALA A 413 -2.76 15.81 9.81
C ALA A 413 -1.65 16.11 8.80
N ALA A 414 -0.45 16.44 9.27
CA ALA A 414 0.71 16.72 8.41
C ALA A 414 1.16 15.48 7.63
N LEU A 415 1.07 14.29 8.22
CA LEU A 415 1.29 13.03 7.53
C LEU A 415 0.21 12.77 6.49
N LEU A 416 -1.06 12.99 6.85
CA LEU A 416 -2.18 12.75 5.95
C LEU A 416 -2.10 13.62 4.69
N GLU A 417 -1.66 14.87 4.80
CA GLU A 417 -1.40 15.76 3.67
C GLU A 417 -0.28 15.27 2.74
N ARG A 418 0.63 14.41 3.24
CA ARG A 418 1.70 13.79 2.46
C ARG A 418 1.30 12.44 1.87
N VAL A 419 0.16 11.88 2.28
CA VAL A 419 -0.36 10.65 1.69
C VAL A 419 -1.05 11.02 0.38
N PRO A 420 -0.65 10.41 -0.76
CA PRO A 420 -1.33 10.69 -2.02
C PRO A 420 -2.83 10.35 -1.92
N PHE A 421 -3.68 11.23 -2.42
CA PHE A 421 -5.14 11.12 -2.26
C PHE A 421 -5.71 9.77 -2.74
N TYR A 422 -5.22 9.25 -3.87
CA TYR A 422 -5.64 7.94 -4.39
C TYR A 422 -5.30 6.78 -3.44
N VAL A 423 -4.28 6.90 -2.58
CA VAL A 423 -3.96 5.89 -1.58
C VAL A 423 -5.03 5.83 -0.52
N LEU A 424 -5.55 6.99 -0.08
CA LEU A 424 -6.65 7.05 0.88
C LEU A 424 -7.91 6.43 0.29
N CYS A 425 -8.25 6.77 -0.96
CA CYS A 425 -9.38 6.18 -1.67
C CYS A 425 -9.22 4.67 -1.82
N ASN A 426 -8.08 4.19 -2.33
CA ASN A 426 -7.81 2.76 -2.48
C ASN A 426 -7.90 2.01 -1.16
N LEU A 427 -7.41 2.60 -0.06
CA LEU A 427 -7.44 1.97 1.25
C LEU A 427 -8.86 1.87 1.80
N VAL A 428 -9.67 2.91 1.58
CA VAL A 428 -11.09 2.95 1.94
C VAL A 428 -11.89 1.97 1.10
N ASP A 429 -11.70 1.96 -0.22
CA ASP A 429 -12.37 1.05 -1.16
C ASP A 429 -12.00 -0.41 -0.89
N ALA A 430 -10.71 -0.69 -0.63
CA ALA A 430 -10.26 -2.02 -0.21
C ALA A 430 -10.75 -2.42 1.18
N SER A 431 -11.41 -1.51 1.90
CA SER A 431 -12.03 -1.77 3.20
C SER A 431 -13.56 -1.82 3.12
N LEU A 432 -14.16 -1.62 1.94
CA LEU A 432 -15.60 -1.74 1.73
C LEU A 432 -16.05 -3.22 1.69
N PRO A 433 -17.20 -3.55 2.30
CA PRO A 433 -17.75 -4.90 2.23
C PRO A 433 -18.19 -5.24 0.81
N LYS A 434 -17.91 -6.47 0.36
CA LYS A 434 -18.33 -6.97 -0.96
C LYS A 434 -19.64 -7.79 -0.94
N HIS A 435 -20.17 -8.18 0.23
CA HIS A 435 -21.42 -8.95 0.40
C HIS A 435 -22.24 -8.50 1.64
N GLU A 436 -23.56 -8.79 1.65
CA GLU A 436 -24.59 -8.16 2.52
C GLU A 436 -24.79 -8.72 3.96
N LEU A 437 -25.10 -7.78 4.87
CA LEU A 437 -25.99 -7.76 6.06
C LEU A 437 -25.82 -8.74 7.25
N ALA A 438 -25.57 -10.04 7.08
CA ALA A 438 -25.59 -10.97 8.23
C ALA A 438 -24.38 -10.81 9.19
N ALA A 439 -23.30 -10.19 8.71
CA ALA A 439 -22.07 -9.96 9.46
C ALA A 439 -22.06 -8.63 10.25
N GLU A 440 -23.08 -7.78 10.08
CA GLU A 440 -23.13 -6.43 10.65
C GLU A 440 -23.10 -6.43 12.18
N VAL A 441 -23.91 -7.24 12.84
CA VAL A 441 -24.03 -7.23 14.32
C VAL A 441 -22.73 -7.65 15.02
N LYS A 442 -22.03 -8.67 14.49
CA LYS A 442 -20.74 -9.12 15.06
C LYS A 442 -19.63 -8.11 14.80
N ALA A 443 -19.59 -7.51 13.61
CA ALA A 443 -18.63 -6.46 13.27
C ALA A 443 -18.81 -5.21 14.15
N THR A 444 -20.06 -4.82 14.46
CA THR A 444 -20.35 -3.70 15.37
C THR A 444 -19.80 -3.96 16.78
N LYS A 445 -20.04 -5.15 17.36
CA LYS A 445 -19.52 -5.48 18.71
C LYS A 445 -18.00 -5.47 18.76
N ALA A 446 -17.33 -6.07 17.77
CA ALA A 446 -15.88 -6.08 17.71
C ALA A 446 -15.31 -4.65 17.53
N TRP A 447 -16.00 -3.78 16.80
CA TRP A 447 -15.58 -2.38 16.61
C TRP A 447 -15.76 -1.57 17.89
N GLN A 448 -16.88 -1.75 18.59
CA GLN A 448 -17.15 -1.14 19.89
C GLN A 448 -16.08 -1.57 20.91
N LEU A 449 -15.76 -2.86 20.94
CA LEU A 449 -14.72 -3.42 21.80
C LEU A 449 -13.35 -2.75 21.58
N ALA A 450 -12.91 -2.68 20.32
CA ALA A 450 -11.63 -2.08 19.96
C ALA A 450 -11.54 -0.61 20.38
N ASN A 451 -12.58 0.18 20.10
CA ASN A 451 -12.63 1.59 20.45
C ASN A 451 -12.70 1.82 21.95
N LEU A 452 -13.49 1.01 22.68
CA LEU A 452 -13.57 1.05 24.13
C LEU A 452 -12.24 0.75 24.80
N ALA A 453 -11.62 -0.37 24.42
CA ALA A 453 -10.35 -0.79 24.99
C ALA A 453 -9.25 0.25 24.73
N ALA A 454 -9.24 0.85 23.53
CA ALA A 454 -8.31 1.93 23.20
C ALA A 454 -8.46 3.15 24.10
N ARG A 455 -9.69 3.63 24.30
CA ARG A 455 -9.95 4.80 25.17
C ARG A 455 -9.70 4.49 26.63
N ALA A 456 -10.09 3.31 27.11
CA ALA A 456 -9.82 2.86 28.47
C ALA A 456 -8.31 2.80 28.75
N SER A 457 -7.53 2.29 27.79
CA SER A 457 -6.07 2.21 27.91
C SER A 457 -5.43 3.58 28.09
N VAL A 458 -5.91 4.61 27.38
CA VAL A 458 -5.41 6.00 27.52
C VAL A 458 -5.75 6.57 28.90
N LEU A 459 -6.95 6.27 29.42
CA LEU A 459 -7.38 6.75 30.74
C LEU A 459 -6.63 6.06 31.89
N LEU A 460 -6.36 4.76 31.76
CA LEU A 460 -5.73 3.97 32.81
C LEU A 460 -4.21 4.11 32.84
N ALA A 461 -3.56 4.29 31.69
CA ALA A 461 -2.10 4.31 31.58
C ALA A 461 -1.39 5.31 32.52
N PRO A 462 -1.83 6.59 32.66
CA PRO A 462 -1.16 7.56 33.52
C PRO A 462 -1.14 7.19 35.01
N HIS A 463 -2.05 6.31 35.45
CA HIS A 463 -2.22 5.93 36.85
C HIS A 463 -1.64 4.56 37.17
N LEU A 464 -1.64 3.66 36.18
CA LEU A 464 -1.20 2.28 36.37
C LEU A 464 0.24 2.03 35.91
N LEU A 465 0.87 2.98 35.20
CA LEU A 465 2.28 2.91 34.80
C LEU A 465 3.15 3.86 35.61
N ALA A 466 4.15 3.30 36.28
CA ALA A 466 5.25 4.09 36.83
C ALA A 466 6.22 4.50 35.70
N ASN A 467 6.63 5.77 35.67
CA ASN A 467 7.63 6.31 34.72
C ASN A 467 7.27 6.07 33.23
N MET A 468 6.07 6.50 32.85
CA MET A 468 5.54 6.34 31.50
C MET A 468 6.21 7.27 30.47
N GLN A 469 6.65 6.71 29.34
CA GLN A 469 7.08 7.51 28.18
C GLN A 469 5.91 8.30 27.57
N ALA A 470 6.17 9.48 27.02
CA ALA A 470 5.14 10.38 26.51
C ALA A 470 4.24 9.76 25.41
N ASP A 471 4.77 8.84 24.61
CA ASP A 471 4.07 8.16 23.52
C ASP A 471 3.38 6.85 23.94
N MET A 472 3.56 6.39 25.18
CA MET A 472 3.01 5.12 25.67
C MET A 472 1.48 5.04 25.63
N PRO A 473 0.71 6.09 25.98
CA PRO A 473 -0.75 6.04 25.85
C PRO A 473 -1.21 5.80 24.41
N ALA A 474 -0.55 6.40 23.42
CA ALA A 474 -0.87 6.19 22.01
C ALA A 474 -0.53 4.76 21.57
N ARG A 475 0.59 4.20 22.03
CA ARG A 475 0.97 2.79 21.80
C ARG A 475 -0.05 1.81 22.38
N LEU A 476 -0.46 2.04 23.62
CA LEU A 476 -1.48 1.22 24.29
C LEU A 476 -2.83 1.34 23.59
N ALA A 477 -3.24 2.55 23.20
CA ALA A 477 -4.46 2.77 22.44
C ALA A 477 -4.43 2.00 21.11
N LEU A 478 -3.33 2.06 20.37
CA LEU A 478 -3.17 1.34 19.11
C LEU A 478 -3.18 -0.18 19.33
N ALA A 479 -2.51 -0.68 20.38
CA ALA A 479 -2.50 -2.10 20.72
C ALA A 479 -3.90 -2.59 21.09
N ALA A 480 -4.58 -1.85 21.95
CA ALA A 480 -5.96 -2.12 22.34
C ALA A 480 -6.92 -2.01 21.16
N MET A 481 -6.64 -1.16 20.16
CA MET A 481 -7.46 -1.11 18.96
C MET A 481 -7.20 -2.29 18.02
N ALA A 482 -5.98 -2.83 18.03
CA ALA A 482 -5.56 -3.94 17.18
C ALA A 482 -5.88 -5.32 17.76
N HIS A 483 -6.14 -5.45 19.07
CA HIS A 483 -6.17 -6.76 19.76
C HIS A 483 -7.15 -7.79 19.17
N ASN A 484 -8.29 -7.34 18.67
CA ASN A 484 -9.33 -8.17 18.07
C ASN A 484 -9.44 -7.95 16.56
N LEU A 485 -8.38 -7.45 15.91
CA LEU A 485 -8.39 -7.14 14.48
C LEU A 485 -8.81 -8.35 13.62
N GLY A 486 -8.39 -9.56 14.01
CA GLY A 486 -8.81 -10.80 13.36
C GLY A 486 -10.33 -11.00 13.36
N ALA A 487 -11.01 -10.65 14.46
CA ALA A 487 -12.48 -10.69 14.58
C ALA A 487 -13.19 -9.79 13.58
N LEU A 488 -12.60 -8.63 13.37
CA LEU A 488 -13.13 -7.67 12.45
C LEU A 488 -12.78 -8.06 10.99
N ALA A 489 -11.62 -8.69 10.73
CA ALA A 489 -11.10 -8.93 9.37
C ALA A 489 -11.73 -10.15 8.75
N ALA A 490 -11.63 -11.26 9.47
CA ALA A 490 -12.09 -12.56 9.02
C ALA A 490 -12.55 -13.32 10.28
N PRO A 491 -13.77 -13.04 10.79
CA PRO A 491 -14.34 -13.75 11.93
C PRO A 491 -14.38 -15.27 11.70
N GLU A 492 -14.49 -15.71 10.45
CA GLU A 492 -14.42 -17.12 10.06
C GLU A 492 -13.03 -17.75 10.20
N LEU A 493 -11.97 -16.94 10.24
CA LEU A 493 -10.58 -17.41 10.41
C LEU A 493 -10.09 -17.31 11.86
N GLN A 494 -10.99 -17.01 12.81
CA GLN A 494 -10.61 -17.00 14.21
C GLN A 494 -10.22 -18.39 14.72
N GLY A 495 -9.25 -18.40 15.62
CA GLY A 495 -8.82 -19.59 16.33
C GLY A 495 -8.23 -19.23 17.70
N PRO A 496 -8.05 -20.21 18.59
CA PRO A 496 -7.40 -20.02 19.88
C PRO A 496 -5.98 -19.46 19.72
N TYR A 497 -5.56 -18.69 20.71
CA TYR A 497 -4.18 -18.27 20.87
C TYR A 497 -3.32 -19.49 21.23
N GLU A 498 -2.43 -19.89 20.32
CA GLU A 498 -1.58 -21.08 20.46
C GLU A 498 -0.15 -20.74 20.07
N ASP A 499 0.83 -21.31 20.78
CA ASP A 499 2.26 -21.10 20.50
C ASP A 499 2.71 -19.63 20.44
N GLY A 500 1.97 -18.74 21.11
CA GLY A 500 2.26 -17.32 21.13
C GLY A 500 1.68 -16.51 19.95
N VAL A 501 0.83 -17.14 19.12
CA VAL A 501 0.30 -16.59 17.87
C VAL A 501 -1.22 -16.76 17.81
N ASP A 502 -1.92 -15.70 17.40
CA ASP A 502 -3.31 -15.73 16.94
C ASP A 502 -3.40 -15.13 15.52
N PHE A 503 -4.59 -15.18 14.93
CA PHE A 503 -4.81 -14.63 13.59
C PHE A 503 -4.59 -13.10 13.54
N THR A 504 -4.95 -12.37 14.60
CA THR A 504 -4.66 -10.93 14.74
C THR A 504 -3.17 -10.65 14.60
N TRP A 505 -2.34 -11.40 15.31
CA TRP A 505 -0.90 -11.27 15.30
C TRP A 505 -0.35 -11.49 13.88
N LEU A 506 -0.83 -12.53 13.19
CA LEU A 506 -0.42 -12.83 11.81
C LEU A 506 -0.76 -11.69 10.84
N LEU A 507 -1.98 -11.13 10.93
CA LEU A 507 -2.39 -10.00 10.09
C LEU A 507 -1.50 -8.77 10.32
N LEU A 508 -1.25 -8.42 11.58
CA LEU A 508 -0.41 -7.27 11.93
C LEU A 508 1.04 -7.47 11.50
N ALA A 509 1.54 -8.70 11.62
CA ALA A 509 2.87 -9.07 11.17
C ALA A 509 2.98 -8.98 9.63
N ALA A 510 1.95 -9.41 8.89
CA ALA A 510 1.88 -9.30 7.44
C ALA A 510 1.81 -7.85 6.95
N TRP A 511 1.15 -6.96 7.72
CA TRP A 511 1.12 -5.52 7.42
C TRP A 511 2.37 -4.76 7.87
N ASP A 512 3.42 -5.45 8.34
CA ASP A 512 4.68 -4.86 8.86
C ASP A 512 4.43 -3.77 9.92
N VAL A 513 3.39 -3.95 10.74
CA VAL A 513 3.07 -3.04 11.84
C VAL A 513 4.21 -3.09 12.88
N PRO A 514 4.53 -1.99 13.62
CA PRO A 514 5.75 -1.94 14.43
C PRO A 514 5.91 -3.15 15.37
N PRO A 515 7.10 -3.75 15.46
CA PRO A 515 7.40 -4.85 16.38
C PRO A 515 6.98 -4.60 17.83
N SER A 516 7.13 -3.34 18.27
CA SER A 516 6.70 -2.89 19.60
C SER A 516 5.20 -3.11 19.84
N LEU A 517 4.37 -2.97 18.80
CA LEU A 517 2.93 -3.26 18.89
C LEU A 517 2.68 -4.76 19.08
N LEU A 518 3.34 -5.61 18.30
CA LEU A 518 3.22 -7.07 18.40
C LEU A 518 3.68 -7.57 19.78
N GLN A 519 4.77 -7.01 20.30
CA GLN A 519 5.28 -7.33 21.63
C GLN A 519 4.28 -6.92 22.73
N LEU A 520 3.75 -5.69 22.66
CA LEU A 520 2.77 -5.19 23.62
C LEU A 520 1.46 -6.00 23.59
N LEU A 521 1.00 -6.36 22.39
CA LEU A 521 -0.13 -7.25 22.20
C LEU A 521 0.11 -8.61 22.87
N ARG A 522 1.30 -9.19 22.77
CA ARG A 522 1.59 -10.48 23.42
C ARG A 522 1.68 -10.35 24.94
N ALA A 523 2.22 -9.24 25.44
CA ALA A 523 2.32 -8.96 26.87
C ALA A 523 0.96 -8.96 27.58
N ARG A 524 -0.15 -8.72 26.86
CA ARG A 524 -1.52 -8.80 27.42
C ARG A 524 -1.87 -10.20 27.97
N TYR A 525 -1.31 -11.26 27.40
CA TYR A 525 -1.62 -12.63 27.79
C TYR A 525 -0.89 -13.06 29.07
N THR A 526 0.30 -12.51 29.31
CA THR A 526 1.07 -12.80 30.54
C THR A 526 0.79 -11.77 31.63
N ALA A 527 0.44 -10.53 31.26
CA ALA A 527 0.22 -9.39 32.15
C ALA A 527 1.34 -9.16 33.17
N THR A 528 2.57 -9.55 32.80
CA THR A 528 3.75 -9.55 33.68
C THR A 528 4.43 -8.19 33.80
N ASP A 529 4.28 -7.33 32.80
CA ASP A 529 4.75 -5.95 32.83
C ASP A 529 3.58 -4.96 32.99
N GLY A 530 3.89 -3.72 33.38
CA GLY A 530 2.86 -2.71 33.62
C GLY A 530 2.01 -2.43 32.39
N ALA A 531 2.63 -2.38 31.20
CA ALA A 531 1.94 -2.03 29.96
C ALA A 531 0.98 -3.15 29.51
N GLY A 532 1.42 -4.41 29.58
CA GLY A 532 0.60 -5.59 29.35
C GLY A 532 -0.56 -5.69 30.34
N ARG A 533 -0.34 -5.34 31.63
CA ARG A 533 -1.40 -5.28 32.64
C ARG A 533 -2.45 -4.21 32.31
N VAL A 534 -2.03 -3.00 31.93
CA VAL A 534 -2.96 -1.94 31.50
C VAL A 534 -3.77 -2.40 30.30
N LEU A 535 -3.12 -2.99 29.30
CA LEU A 535 -3.79 -3.46 28.10
C LEU A 535 -4.80 -4.58 28.42
N ALA A 536 -4.42 -5.55 29.24
CA ALA A 536 -5.28 -6.66 29.66
C ALA A 536 -6.52 -6.17 30.43
N LEU A 537 -6.35 -5.25 31.40
CA LEU A 537 -7.45 -4.65 32.15
C LEU A 537 -8.39 -3.85 31.25
N SER A 538 -7.81 -3.08 30.32
CA SER A 538 -8.60 -2.26 29.38
C SER A 538 -9.46 -3.10 28.45
N ILE A 539 -8.90 -4.21 27.94
CA ILE A 539 -9.63 -5.17 27.10
C ILE A 539 -10.70 -5.89 27.93
N ALA A 540 -10.36 -6.42 29.10
CA ALA A 540 -11.31 -7.13 29.97
C ALA A 540 -12.49 -6.23 30.38
N TRP A 541 -12.23 -4.97 30.71
CA TRP A 541 -13.26 -3.99 31.00
C TRP A 541 -14.15 -3.71 29.77
N ALA A 542 -13.56 -3.51 28.59
CA ALA A 542 -14.32 -3.31 27.36
C ALA A 542 -15.18 -4.53 27.00
N GLU A 543 -14.66 -5.75 27.16
CA GLU A 543 -15.41 -7.00 26.95
C GLU A 543 -16.60 -7.10 27.90
N ALA A 544 -16.40 -6.77 29.18
CA ALA A 544 -17.47 -6.76 30.17
C ALA A 544 -18.57 -5.73 29.81
N VAL A 545 -18.19 -4.56 29.30
CA VAL A 545 -19.14 -3.52 28.87
C VAL A 545 -19.92 -3.94 27.63
N VAL A 546 -19.26 -4.48 26.59
CA VAL A 546 -19.90 -4.82 25.30
C VAL A 546 -20.76 -6.08 25.39
N ASN A 547 -20.34 -7.08 26.17
CA ASN A 547 -21.03 -8.38 26.22
C ASN A 547 -22.23 -8.38 27.17
N ASP A 548 -22.10 -7.78 28.36
CA ASP A 548 -23.18 -7.64 29.34
C ASP A 548 -22.96 -6.40 30.23
N PRO A 549 -23.57 -5.24 29.88
CA PRO A 549 -23.38 -3.98 30.58
C PRO A 549 -23.77 -4.02 32.07
N ALA A 550 -24.61 -4.98 32.48
CA ALA A 550 -25.08 -5.15 33.85
C ALA A 550 -24.34 -6.26 34.62
N SER A 551 -23.34 -6.89 34.00
CA SER A 551 -22.66 -8.05 34.57
C SER A 551 -22.00 -7.76 35.92
N THR A 552 -22.06 -8.77 36.80
CA THR A 552 -21.30 -8.78 38.06
C THR A 552 -19.80 -8.67 37.81
N ALA A 553 -19.31 -9.22 36.68
CA ALA A 553 -17.93 -9.11 36.24
C ALA A 553 -17.49 -7.66 36.00
N ARG A 554 -18.31 -6.85 35.31
CA ARG A 554 -18.05 -5.42 35.13
C ARG A 554 -17.93 -4.69 36.47
N LYS A 555 -18.90 -4.90 37.37
CA LYS A 555 -18.91 -4.24 38.69
C LYS A 555 -17.70 -4.62 39.52
N ALA A 556 -17.26 -5.88 39.46
CA ALA A 556 -16.05 -6.33 40.15
C ALA A 556 -14.78 -5.67 39.59
N LEU A 557 -14.66 -5.58 38.25
CA LEU A 557 -13.55 -4.89 37.59
C LEU A 557 -13.53 -3.39 37.92
N GLU A 558 -14.67 -2.72 37.88
CA GLU A 558 -14.77 -1.28 38.22
C GLU A 558 -14.45 -1.03 39.70
N ALA A 559 -14.85 -1.94 40.60
CA ALA A 559 -14.48 -1.87 42.02
C ALA A 559 -12.97 -2.05 42.24
N ASP A 560 -12.33 -3.02 41.57
CA ASP A 560 -10.87 -3.20 41.63
C ASP A 560 -10.13 -1.97 41.08
N LEU A 561 -10.55 -1.46 39.92
CA LEU A 561 -9.97 -0.25 39.32
C LEU A 561 -10.13 0.97 40.22
N ALA A 562 -11.27 1.12 40.90
CA ALA A 562 -11.50 2.23 41.83
C ALA A 562 -10.52 2.25 43.02
N THR A 563 -9.87 1.13 43.35
CA THR A 563 -8.81 1.09 44.37
C THR A 563 -7.45 1.56 43.83
N GLN A 564 -7.26 1.61 42.51
CA GLN A 564 -5.99 1.85 41.85
C GLN A 564 -5.93 3.18 41.09
N VAL A 565 -7.09 3.74 40.69
CA VAL A 565 -7.16 5.00 39.94
C VAL A 565 -8.06 6.05 40.62
N PRO A 566 -7.80 7.37 40.40
CA PRO A 566 -8.59 8.43 41.02
C PRO A 566 -10.08 8.42 40.61
N ALA A 567 -10.93 8.91 41.50
CA ALA A 567 -12.38 9.01 41.26
C ALA A 567 -12.78 9.75 39.97
N PRO A 568 -12.11 10.86 39.55
CA PRO A 568 -12.40 11.50 38.26
C PRO A 568 -12.14 10.59 37.05
N THR A 569 -11.06 9.81 37.08
CA THR A 569 -10.71 8.86 36.01
C THR A 569 -11.73 7.72 35.96
N MET A 570 -12.17 7.23 37.12
CA MET A 570 -13.27 6.26 37.19
C MET A 570 -14.58 6.82 36.63
N ALA A 571 -14.93 8.06 36.95
CA ALA A 571 -16.12 8.71 36.41
C ALA A 571 -16.04 8.83 34.87
N GLN A 572 -14.85 9.11 34.32
CA GLN A 572 -14.63 9.13 32.87
C GLN A 572 -14.80 7.75 32.23
N LEU A 573 -14.28 6.68 32.86
CA LEU A 573 -14.49 5.30 32.38
C LEU A 573 -15.96 4.91 32.39
N VAL A 574 -16.68 5.19 33.48
CA VAL A 574 -18.12 4.90 33.59
C VAL A 574 -18.92 5.70 32.56
N ALA A 575 -18.61 6.99 32.37
CA ALA A 575 -19.24 7.83 31.37
C ALA A 575 -18.97 7.33 29.93
N LEU A 576 -17.79 6.75 29.69
CA LEU A 576 -17.42 6.17 28.41
C LEU A 576 -18.28 4.94 28.09
N ALA A 577 -18.50 4.07 29.08
CA ALA A 577 -19.39 2.92 28.94
C ALA A 577 -20.87 3.33 28.74
N ALA A 578 -21.32 4.43 29.34
CA ALA A 578 -22.69 4.93 29.19
C ALA A 578 -22.98 5.58 27.83
N ARG A 579 -21.96 5.89 27.02
CA ARG A 579 -22.10 6.49 25.68
C ARG A 579 -22.26 5.45 24.56
N LEU A 580 -22.04 4.17 24.86
CA LEU A 580 -22.37 3.04 23.98
C LEU A 580 -23.80 2.61 24.21
#